data_AF-A0A965FIU2-F1
#
_entry.id   AF-A0A965FIU2-F1
#
_cell.length_a   1.000
_cell.length_b   1.000
_cell.length_c   1.000
_cell.angle_alpha   90.00
_cell.angle_beta   90.00
_cell.angle_gamma   90.00
#
_symmetry.space_group_name_H-M   'P 1'
#
loop_
_entity.id
_entity.type
_entity.pdbx_description
1 polymer ?
#
loop_
_entity_poly.entity_id
_entity_poly.type
_entity_poly.pdbx_seq_one_letter_code
_entity_poly.pdbx_strand_id
1 'polypeptide(L)'
;MNIEKLFEDYPKSRDIIKQWFLERMLESFQDENVPADFKDFVRQQGIGTEQIAKIIGSNPRSLFQVFDDNKLFIEIRVNVEEGPEFSWGVNGKKVDDWYTTRTEAELKAVIECLKQLNERE
;
A
#
# COMPACT_ATOMS: atom_id res chain seq x y z
N MET A 1 -6.53 9.24 11.95
CA MET A 1 -5.23 8.56 11.77
C MET A 1 -4.46 9.29 10.69
N ASN A 2 -3.17 9.56 10.89
CA ASN A 2 -2.36 10.31 9.92
C ASN A 2 -1.39 9.34 9.21
N ILE A 3 -1.61 9.09 7.91
CA ILE A 3 -0.79 8.18 7.10
C ILE A 3 0.61 8.75 6.85
N GLU A 4 0.76 10.07 6.84
CA GLU A 4 2.08 10.71 6.70
C GLU A 4 2.96 10.39 7.90
N LYS A 5 2.39 10.49 9.11
CA LYS A 5 3.09 10.10 10.34
C LYS A 5 3.47 8.61 10.34
N LEU A 6 2.60 7.75 9.81
CA LEU A 6 2.90 6.33 9.60
C LEU A 6 4.14 6.10 8.72
N PHE A 7 4.36 6.94 7.71
CA PHE A 7 5.57 6.87 6.88
C PHE A 7 6.81 7.51 7.50
N GLU A 8 6.64 8.41 8.46
CA GLU A 8 7.75 8.85 9.32
C GLU A 8 8.18 7.72 10.26
N ASP A 9 7.22 6.98 10.83
CA ASP A 9 7.45 5.85 11.73
C ASP A 9 8.03 4.63 10.99
N TYR A 10 7.71 4.45 9.70
CA TYR A 10 8.13 3.31 8.86
C TYR A 10 8.85 3.73 7.57
N PRO A 11 10.07 4.30 7.68
CA PRO A 11 10.77 4.91 6.54
C PRO A 11 11.21 3.90 5.46
N LYS A 12 11.56 2.66 5.80
CA LYS A 12 11.91 1.65 4.79
C LYS A 12 10.70 1.27 3.95
N SER A 13 9.55 1.04 4.58
CA SER A 13 8.29 0.76 3.87
C SER A 13 7.88 1.92 2.98
N ARG A 14 8.01 3.16 3.46
CA ARG A 14 7.80 4.37 2.66
C ARG A 14 8.66 4.34 1.40
N ASP A 15 9.95 4.07 1.53
CA ASP A 15 10.88 4.13 0.40
C ASP A 15 10.60 3.00 -0.62
N ILE A 16 10.27 1.80 -0.17
CA ILE A 16 9.84 0.68 -1.03
C ILE A 16 8.56 1.03 -1.80
N ILE A 17 7.55 1.59 -1.13
CA ILE A 17 6.28 1.96 -1.78
C ILE A 17 6.50 3.10 -2.79
N LYS A 18 7.30 4.10 -2.44
CA LYS A 18 7.66 5.21 -3.36
C LYS A 18 8.31 4.67 -4.61
N GLN A 19 9.27 3.76 -4.45
CA GLN A 19 9.98 3.14 -5.57
C GLN A 19 9.02 2.32 -6.44
N TRP A 20 8.15 1.52 -5.83
CA TRP A 20 7.18 0.70 -6.58
C TRP A 20 6.23 1.56 -7.44
N PHE A 21 5.67 2.65 -6.88
CA PHE A 21 4.82 3.55 -7.67
C PHE A 21 5.59 4.27 -8.78
N LEU A 22 6.84 4.66 -8.52
CA LEU A 22 7.71 5.28 -9.53
C LEU A 22 7.95 4.33 -10.70
N GLU A 23 8.25 3.05 -10.42
CA GLU A 23 8.44 2.03 -11.44
C GLU A 23 7.18 1.80 -12.26
N ARG A 24 6.01 1.66 -11.62
CA ARG A 24 4.73 1.51 -12.33
C ARG A 24 4.40 2.72 -13.21
N MET A 25 4.68 3.93 -12.74
CA MET A 25 4.52 5.15 -13.54
C MET A 25 5.46 5.15 -14.74
N LEU A 26 6.74 4.78 -14.57
CA LEU A 26 7.70 4.70 -15.67
C LEU A 26 7.35 3.60 -16.69
N GLU A 27 6.78 2.49 -16.23
CA GLU A 27 6.27 1.42 -17.09
C GLU A 27 5.07 1.87 -17.93
N SER A 28 4.17 2.69 -17.35
CA SER A 28 3.03 3.23 -18.10
C SER A 28 3.45 4.10 -19.30
N PHE A 29 4.67 4.64 -19.29
CA PHE A 29 5.27 5.41 -20.38
C PHE A 29 6.04 4.55 -21.40
N GLN A 30 6.11 3.23 -21.26
CA GLN A 30 6.89 2.40 -22.21
C GLN A 30 6.20 2.25 -23.58
N ASP A 31 4.88 2.38 -23.66
CA ASP A 31 4.12 2.37 -24.92
C ASP A 31 4.07 3.74 -25.59
N GLU A 32 4.39 4.80 -24.85
CA GLU A 32 4.48 6.17 -25.36
C GLU A 32 5.95 6.47 -25.74
N ASN A 33 6.18 7.20 -26.84
CA ASN A 33 7.52 7.66 -27.26
C ASN A 33 8.07 8.74 -26.30
N VAL A 34 8.20 8.40 -25.02
CA VAL A 34 8.62 9.30 -23.96
C VAL A 34 10.15 9.42 -23.97
N PRO A 35 10.70 10.64 -24.13
CA PRO A 35 12.14 10.87 -24.14
C PRO A 35 12.83 10.36 -22.87
N ALA A 36 14.07 9.87 -23.00
CA ALA A 36 14.87 9.40 -21.88
C ALA A 36 15.01 10.46 -20.77
N ASP A 37 15.23 11.72 -21.15
CA ASP A 37 15.37 12.86 -20.23
C ASP A 37 14.12 13.07 -19.36
N PHE A 38 12.92 12.74 -19.88
CA PHE A 38 11.69 12.83 -19.09
C PHE A 38 11.61 11.72 -18.04
N LYS A 39 12.04 10.50 -18.37
CA LYS A 39 12.11 9.38 -17.42
C LYS A 39 13.10 9.69 -16.29
N ASP A 40 14.22 10.31 -16.61
CA ASP A 40 15.22 10.73 -15.62
C ASP A 40 14.73 11.91 -14.77
N PHE A 41 14.02 12.87 -15.37
CA PHE A 41 13.35 13.93 -14.63
C PHE A 41 12.33 13.39 -13.61
N VAL A 42 11.50 12.42 -14.01
CA VAL A 42 10.52 11.77 -13.13
C VAL A 42 11.20 11.00 -12.00
N ARG A 43 12.32 10.31 -12.26
CA ARG A 43 13.12 9.67 -11.20
C ARG A 43 13.70 10.68 -10.21
N GLN A 44 14.15 11.85 -10.69
CA GLN A 44 14.72 12.91 -9.84
C GLN A 44 13.67 13.61 -8.99
N GLN A 45 12.48 13.87 -9.54
CA GLN A 45 11.34 14.42 -8.79
C GLN A 45 10.84 13.42 -7.74
N GLY A 46 10.83 12.13 -8.09
CA GLY A 46 10.24 11.08 -7.27
C GLY A 46 8.74 11.30 -7.07
N ILE A 47 8.18 10.57 -6.10
CA ILE A 47 6.78 10.74 -5.68
C ILE A 47 6.77 11.36 -4.28
N GLY A 48 5.86 12.31 -4.02
CA GLY A 48 5.73 12.92 -2.70
C GLY A 48 5.08 11.97 -1.69
N THR A 49 5.55 11.98 -0.44
CA THR A 49 4.92 11.19 0.64
C THR A 49 3.45 11.55 0.84
N GLU A 50 3.09 12.84 0.71
CA GLU A 50 1.70 13.33 0.77
C GLU A 50 0.81 12.69 -0.31
N GLN A 51 1.32 12.54 -1.54
CA GLN A 51 0.55 11.95 -2.64
C GLN A 51 0.22 10.48 -2.34
N ILE A 52 1.20 9.73 -1.85
CA ILE A 52 1.01 8.32 -1.47
C ILE A 52 0.08 8.22 -0.27
N ALA A 53 0.20 9.11 0.72
CA ALA A 53 -0.70 9.14 1.87
C ALA A 53 -2.16 9.35 1.46
N LYS A 54 -2.42 10.23 0.48
CA LYS A 54 -3.77 10.44 -0.10
C LYS A 54 -4.29 9.20 -0.82
N ILE A 55 -3.43 8.51 -1.58
CA ILE A 55 -3.80 7.27 -2.28
C ILE A 55 -4.21 6.21 -1.25
N ILE A 56 -3.41 5.99 -0.20
CA ILE A 56 -3.70 4.98 0.83
C ILE A 56 -4.95 5.33 1.62
N GLY A 57 -5.15 6.61 1.95
CA GLY A 57 -6.32 7.06 2.71
C GLY A 57 -7.63 6.89 1.94
N SER A 58 -7.60 6.96 0.62
CA SER A 58 -8.79 6.80 -0.25
C SER A 58 -8.99 5.39 -0.78
N ASN A 59 -7.90 4.66 -1.06
CA ASN A 59 -7.91 3.32 -1.62
C ASN A 59 -6.73 2.50 -1.08
N PRO A 60 -6.81 2.01 0.17
CA PRO A 60 -5.72 1.22 0.79
C PRO A 60 -5.37 -0.04 -0.02
N ARG A 61 -6.34 -0.61 -0.73
CA ARG A 61 -6.15 -1.80 -1.58
C ARG A 61 -5.12 -1.59 -2.69
N SER A 62 -4.85 -0.36 -3.11
CA SER A 62 -3.85 -0.08 -4.15
C SER A 62 -2.45 -0.57 -3.78
N LEU A 63 -2.17 -0.77 -2.48
CA LEU A 63 -0.88 -1.28 -2.00
C LEU A 63 -0.78 -2.80 -1.95
N PHE A 64 -1.86 -3.54 -2.20
CA PHE A 64 -1.85 -5.00 -2.00
C PHE A 64 -0.80 -5.67 -2.88
N GLN A 65 -0.67 -5.23 -4.14
CA GLN A 65 0.37 -5.75 -5.02
C GLN A 65 1.79 -5.46 -4.49
N VAL A 66 2.03 -4.28 -3.91
CA VAL A 66 3.33 -3.96 -3.29
C VAL A 66 3.66 -4.99 -2.20
N PHE A 67 2.67 -5.33 -1.37
CA PHE A 67 2.85 -6.28 -0.29
C PHE A 67 2.99 -7.72 -0.79
N ASP A 68 2.24 -8.11 -1.83
CA ASP A 68 2.35 -9.42 -2.48
C ASP A 68 3.75 -9.63 -3.09
N ASP A 69 4.28 -8.61 -3.79
CA ASP A 69 5.66 -8.59 -4.33
C ASP A 69 6.70 -8.76 -3.20
N ASN A 70 6.36 -8.33 -2.00
CA ASN A 70 7.16 -8.45 -0.78
C ASN A 70 6.73 -9.63 0.11
N LYS A 71 5.98 -10.63 -0.39
CA LYS A 71 5.57 -11.83 0.38
C LYS A 71 4.81 -11.49 1.68
N LEU A 72 3.96 -10.48 1.63
CA LEU A 72 3.01 -10.07 2.67
C LEU A 72 1.61 -10.17 2.07
N PHE A 73 1.00 -11.34 2.16
CA PHE A 73 -0.29 -11.61 1.54
C PHE A 73 -1.41 -11.20 2.48
N ILE A 74 -2.19 -10.19 2.06
CA ILE A 74 -3.35 -9.71 2.81
C ILE A 74 -4.57 -10.57 2.47
N GLU A 75 -5.23 -11.11 3.49
CA GLU A 75 -6.53 -11.75 3.38
C GLU A 75 -7.60 -10.80 3.94
N ILE A 76 -8.65 -10.53 3.17
CA ILE A 76 -9.86 -9.86 3.67
C ILE A 76 -10.99 -10.88 3.75
N ARG A 77 -11.49 -11.12 4.96
CA ARG A 77 -12.59 -12.02 5.24
C ARG A 77 -13.89 -11.23 5.34
N VAL A 78 -14.98 -11.84 4.93
CA VAL A 78 -16.32 -11.26 5.01
C VAL A 78 -17.25 -12.22 5.74
N ASN A 79 -17.99 -11.71 6.71
CA ASN A 79 -19.16 -12.36 7.29
C ASN A 79 -20.39 -11.65 6.73
N VAL A 80 -21.41 -12.40 6.33
CA VAL A 80 -22.66 -11.87 5.73
C VAL A 80 -23.92 -12.36 6.44
N GLU A 81 -23.79 -13.00 7.60
CA GLU A 81 -24.92 -13.62 8.32
C GLU A 81 -25.93 -12.59 8.86
N GLU A 82 -25.46 -11.54 9.52
CA GLU A 82 -26.32 -10.48 10.11
C GLU A 82 -26.16 -9.11 9.41
N GLY A 83 -25.27 -9.05 8.43
CA GLY A 83 -24.83 -7.84 7.74
C GLY A 83 -23.37 -8.02 7.29
N PRO A 84 -22.89 -7.25 6.30
CA PRO A 84 -21.52 -7.37 5.83
C PRO A 84 -20.55 -6.84 6.90
N GLU A 85 -19.85 -7.75 7.56
CA GLU A 85 -18.73 -7.44 8.43
C GLU A 85 -17.44 -7.90 7.77
N PHE A 86 -16.37 -7.15 7.97
CA PHE A 86 -15.09 -7.40 7.34
C PHE A 86 -14.01 -7.60 8.38
N SER A 87 -13.17 -8.60 8.19
CA SER A 87 -11.97 -8.80 8.99
C SER A 87 -10.77 -8.96 8.07
N TRP A 88 -9.57 -8.93 8.64
CA TRP A 88 -8.34 -9.04 7.88
C TRP A 88 -7.40 -10.08 8.48
N GLY A 89 -6.34 -10.39 7.75
CA GLY A 89 -5.21 -11.19 8.16
C GLY A 89 -4.02 -10.97 7.24
N VAL A 90 -2.82 -11.32 7.71
CA VAL A 90 -1.58 -11.22 6.92
C VAL A 90 -0.83 -12.54 7.04
N ASN A 91 -0.45 -13.14 5.91
CA ASN A 91 0.29 -14.40 5.85
C ASN A 91 -0.35 -15.52 6.69
N GLY A 92 -1.68 -15.63 6.67
CA GLY A 92 -2.45 -16.62 7.41
C GLY A 92 -2.67 -16.30 8.90
N LYS A 93 -2.04 -15.25 9.45
CA LYS A 93 -2.35 -14.76 10.79
C LYS A 93 -3.60 -13.90 10.74
N LYS A 94 -4.70 -14.48 11.23
CA LYS A 94 -6.03 -13.88 11.28
C LYS A 94 -6.20 -13.03 12.53
N VAL A 95 -7.02 -11.98 12.42
CA VAL A 95 -7.41 -11.12 13.54
C VAL A 95 -8.90 -11.30 13.81
N ASP A 96 -9.34 -11.26 15.06
CA ASP A 96 -10.76 -11.46 15.39
C ASP A 96 -11.56 -10.14 15.43
N ASP A 97 -10.91 -9.02 15.12
CA ASP A 97 -11.59 -7.74 14.95
C ASP A 97 -12.38 -7.71 13.64
N TRP A 98 -13.63 -7.27 13.73
CA TRP A 98 -14.54 -7.09 12.60
C TRP A 98 -14.92 -5.61 12.44
N TYR A 99 -15.05 -5.18 11.19
CA TYR A 99 -15.27 -3.80 10.78
C TYR A 99 -16.51 -3.70 9.90
N THR A 100 -17.21 -2.57 9.97
CA THR A 100 -18.44 -2.36 9.21
C THR A 100 -18.19 -2.11 7.73
N THR A 101 -16.98 -1.64 7.37
CA THR A 101 -16.60 -1.41 5.98
C THR A 101 -15.37 -2.21 5.60
N ARG A 102 -15.34 -2.66 4.33
CA ARG A 102 -14.17 -3.31 3.75
C ARG A 102 -12.94 -2.40 3.82
N THR A 103 -13.11 -1.12 3.51
CA THR A 103 -12.02 -0.13 3.51
C THR A 103 -11.35 0.00 4.87
N GLU A 104 -12.10 -0.07 5.98
CA GLU A 104 -11.52 -0.06 7.33
C GLU A 104 -10.66 -1.30 7.59
N ALA A 105 -11.15 -2.50 7.26
CA ALA A 105 -10.38 -3.73 7.40
C ALA A 105 -9.10 -3.71 6.54
N GLU A 106 -9.20 -3.22 5.30
CA GLU A 106 -8.06 -3.06 4.40
C GLU A 106 -7.03 -2.08 4.92
N LEU A 107 -7.47 -0.92 5.43
CA LEU A 107 -6.57 0.07 5.99
C LEU A 107 -5.81 -0.48 7.20
N LYS A 108 -6.45 -1.28 8.05
CA LYS A 108 -5.80 -1.95 9.19
C LYS A 108 -4.78 -2.98 8.73
N ALA A 109 -5.12 -3.77 7.72
CA ALA A 109 -4.19 -4.74 7.12
C ALA A 109 -2.97 -4.05 6.50
N VAL A 110 -3.18 -2.96 5.75
CA VAL A 110 -2.10 -2.15 5.16
C VAL A 110 -1.16 -1.62 6.23
N ILE A 111 -1.68 -1.10 7.35
CA ILE A 111 -0.85 -0.60 8.45
C ILE A 111 0.01 -1.71 9.06
N GLU A 112 -0.55 -2.90 9.22
CA GLU A 112 0.20 -4.04 9.70
C GLU A 112 1.28 -4.46 8.70
N CYS A 113 0.97 -4.51 7.41
CA CYS A 113 1.96 -4.77 6.37
C CYS A 113 3.05 -3.71 6.30
N LEU A 114 2.72 -2.42 6.51
CA LEU A 114 3.72 -1.34 6.60
C LEU A 114 4.74 -1.59 7.72
N LYS A 115 4.28 -2.05 8.89
CA LYS A 115 5.16 -2.43 10.00
C LYS A 115 6.06 -3.59 9.63
N GLN A 116 5.46 -4.70 9.19
CA GLN A 116 6.18 -5.92 8.86
C GLN A 116 7.16 -5.71 7.71
N LEU A 117 6.82 -4.90 6.72
CA LEU A 117 7.71 -4.55 5.62
C LEU A 117 8.91 -3.72 6.10
N ASN A 118 8.71 -2.83 7.09
CA ASN A 118 9.77 -1.98 7.62
C ASN A 118 10.76 -2.76 8.49
N GLU A 119 10.30 -3.86 9.09
CA GLU A 119 11.13 -4.73 9.94
C GLU A 119 11.95 -5.75 9.15
N ARG A 120 11.71 -5.89 7.84
CA ARG A 120 12.47 -6.80 6.99
C ARG A 120 13.91 -6.29 6.77
N GLU A 121 14.82 -7.26 6.66
CA GLU A 121 16.24 -7.05 6.33
C GLU A 121 16.43 -6.69 4.86
#